data_AF-A0A7L2U3A9-F1
#
_entry.id   AF-A0A7L2U3A9-F1
#
_cell.length_a   1.000
_cell.length_b   1.000
_cell.length_c   1.000
_cell.angle_alpha   90.00
_cell.angle_beta   90.00
_cell.angle_gamma   90.00
#
_symmetry.space_group_name_H-M   'P 1'
#
loop_
_entity.id
_entity.type
_entity.pdbx_description
1 polymer ?
#
loop_
_entity_poly.entity_id
_entity_poly.type
_entity_poly.pdbx_seq_one_letter_code
_entity_poly.pdbx_strand_id
1 'polypeptide(L)'
;LDDLYDKNRIELDQKTMEQQRKEEENRRAVCAATKDFNRAQVAELAERKKLEKYQNTKDNMDEISSLLQGDLLSENPEQAVSSFGRHRVITDRWKGMNQDQLMAIRYSQQQQVLEKLRLKEEERRRDAEWDRQSIQAARAQLVLERRQQQQNRERRRALDNINAELSREQKSKNVYLKEEAYSNFPTGQYYAQFNTTSR
;
A
#
# COMPACT_ATOMS: atom_id res chain seq x y z
N LEU A 1 93.11 80.76 54.06
CA LEU A 1 92.51 80.46 52.74
C LEU A 1 92.04 79.00 52.65
N ASP A 2 92.75 78.04 53.26
CA ASP A 2 92.34 76.62 53.29
C ASP A 2 90.98 76.34 53.98
N ASP A 3 90.72 76.95 55.14
CA ASP A 3 89.54 76.61 55.97
C ASP A 3 88.17 76.94 55.32
N LEU A 4 88.14 77.89 54.37
CA LEU A 4 86.92 78.24 53.64
C LEU A 4 86.67 77.28 52.46
N TYR A 5 87.74 76.78 51.85
CA TYR A 5 87.69 75.85 50.73
C TYR A 5 87.25 74.46 51.21
N ASP A 6 87.76 74.02 52.35
CA ASP A 6 87.37 72.76 52.99
C ASP A 6 85.89 72.74 53.42
N LYS A 7 85.39 73.85 53.99
CA LYS A 7 83.95 73.98 54.32
C LYS A 7 83.05 73.88 53.10
N ASN A 8 83.43 74.54 51.99
CA ASN A 8 82.67 74.50 50.75
C ASN A 8 82.68 73.09 50.12
N ARG A 9 83.80 72.36 50.24
CA ARG A 9 83.90 70.96 49.80
C ARG A 9 82.99 70.03 50.60
N ILE A 10 82.94 70.22 51.93
CA ILE A 10 82.05 69.47 52.82
C ILE A 10 80.57 69.77 52.51
N GLU A 11 80.21 71.03 52.26
CA GLU A 11 78.84 71.40 51.87
C GLU A 11 78.43 70.80 50.51
N LEU A 12 79.33 70.75 49.54
CA LEU A 12 79.11 70.10 48.25
C LEU A 12 78.92 68.58 48.40
N ASP A 13 79.76 67.91 49.20
CA ASP A 13 79.60 66.49 49.50
C ASP A 13 78.28 66.21 50.24
N GLN A 14 77.88 67.04 51.20
CA GLN A 14 76.58 66.92 51.89
C GLN A 14 75.41 67.08 50.93
N LYS A 15 75.43 68.09 50.05
CA LYS A 15 74.40 68.26 49.00
C LYS A 15 74.34 67.08 48.05
N THR A 16 75.49 66.52 47.69
CA THR A 16 75.59 65.35 46.80
C THR A 16 74.98 64.11 47.47
N MET A 17 75.27 63.89 48.75
CA MET A 17 74.68 62.80 49.55
C MET A 17 73.17 62.95 49.72
N GLU A 18 72.67 64.16 49.98
CA GLU A 18 71.23 64.42 50.05
C GLU A 18 70.53 64.18 48.71
N GLN A 19 71.16 64.58 47.60
CA GLN A 19 70.62 64.39 46.26
C GLN A 19 70.57 62.91 45.88
N GLN A 20 71.62 62.14 46.20
CA GLN A 20 71.61 60.68 46.03
C GLN A 20 70.52 60.00 46.86
N ARG A 21 70.34 60.41 48.12
CA ARG A 21 69.28 59.87 48.98
C ARG A 21 67.88 60.14 48.41
N LYS A 22 67.62 61.37 47.94
CA LYS A 22 66.35 61.74 47.29
C LYS A 22 66.14 60.95 45.99
N GLU A 23 67.21 60.72 45.22
CA GLU A 23 67.13 59.90 44.01
C GLU A 23 66.79 58.44 44.33
N GLU A 24 67.42 57.85 45.36
CA GLU A 24 67.09 56.50 45.82
C GLU A 24 65.65 56.39 46.33
N GLU A 25 65.20 57.36 47.13
CA GLU A 25 63.81 57.42 47.61
C GLU A 25 62.83 57.54 46.44
N ASN A 26 63.13 58.37 45.44
CA ASN A 26 62.34 58.47 44.21
C ASN A 26 62.34 57.16 43.41
N ARG A 27 63.49 56.49 43.24
CA ARG A 27 63.55 55.18 42.56
C ARG A 27 62.72 54.13 43.30
N ARG A 28 62.78 54.11 44.64
CA ARG A 28 61.95 53.21 45.46
C ARG A 28 60.46 53.52 45.31
N ALA A 29 60.08 54.79 45.31
CA ALA A 29 58.71 55.22 45.10
C ALA A 29 58.17 54.82 43.71
N VAL A 30 58.97 55.02 42.65
CA VAL A 30 58.62 54.61 41.26
C VAL A 30 58.50 53.10 41.14
N CYS A 31 59.41 52.34 41.76
CA CYS A 31 59.34 50.87 41.78
C CYS A 31 58.08 50.38 42.53
N ALA A 32 57.74 50.99 43.66
CA ALA A 32 56.53 50.66 44.42
C ALA A 32 55.26 50.97 43.62
N ALA A 33 55.17 52.15 43.02
CA ALA A 33 54.04 52.54 42.17
C ALA A 33 53.88 51.61 40.97
N THR A 34 54.97 51.24 40.29
CA THR A 34 54.96 50.28 39.17
C THR A 34 54.50 48.90 39.63
N LYS A 35 54.95 48.43 40.80
CA LYS A 35 54.52 47.15 41.38
C LYS A 35 53.02 47.14 41.68
N ASP A 36 52.50 48.22 42.26
CA ASP A 36 51.08 48.33 42.60
C ASP A 36 50.21 48.45 41.34
N PHE A 37 50.67 49.19 40.33
CA PHE A 37 50.02 49.26 39.00
C PHE A 37 49.97 47.88 38.33
N ASN A 38 51.10 47.16 38.27
CA ASN A 38 51.14 45.82 37.69
C ASN A 38 50.22 44.85 38.46
N ARG A 39 50.16 44.96 39.79
CA ARG A 39 49.25 44.16 40.62
C ARG A 39 47.79 44.45 40.29
N ALA A 40 47.41 45.72 40.18
CA ALA A 40 46.06 46.13 39.79
C ALA A 40 45.70 45.62 38.40
N GLN A 41 46.63 45.73 37.43
CA GLN A 41 46.44 45.25 36.07
C GLN A 41 46.25 43.72 36.02
N VAL A 42 47.02 42.95 36.80
CA VAL A 42 46.86 41.49 36.89
C VAL A 42 45.49 41.13 37.48
N ALA A 43 45.02 41.86 38.51
CA ALA A 43 43.72 41.64 39.11
C ALA A 43 42.57 41.95 38.13
N GLU A 44 42.64 43.08 37.41
CA GLU A 44 41.67 43.46 36.38
C GLU A 44 41.59 42.41 35.27
N LEU A 45 42.75 41.95 34.76
CA LEU A 45 42.81 40.90 33.75
C LEU A 45 42.23 39.57 34.25
N ALA A 46 42.43 39.23 35.52
CA ALA A 46 41.86 38.03 36.11
C ALA A 46 40.33 38.11 36.20
N GLU A 47 39.76 39.23 36.63
CA GLU A 47 38.31 39.44 36.66
C GLU A 47 37.70 39.46 35.27
N ARG A 48 38.37 40.11 34.30
CA ARG A 48 37.93 40.11 32.89
C ARG A 48 37.87 38.68 32.34
N LYS A 49 38.90 37.86 32.59
CA LYS A 49 38.92 36.46 32.17
C LYS A 49 37.83 35.62 32.83
N LYS A 50 37.51 35.87 34.11
CA LYS A 50 36.39 35.18 34.79
C LYS A 50 35.06 35.53 34.14
N LEU A 51 34.83 36.81 33.86
CA LEU A 51 33.60 37.27 33.23
C LEU A 51 33.46 36.72 31.81
N GLU A 52 34.54 36.75 31.03
CA GLU A 52 34.60 36.18 29.68
C GLU A 52 34.31 34.67 29.71
N LYS A 53 34.91 33.94 30.65
CA LYS A 53 34.61 32.50 30.83
C LYS A 53 33.14 32.26 31.17
N TYR A 54 32.57 33.09 32.06
CA TYR A 54 31.16 32.99 32.43
C TYR A 54 30.23 33.26 31.24
N GLN A 55 30.50 34.32 30.48
CA GLN A 55 29.75 34.65 29.25
C GLN A 55 29.85 33.51 28.25
N ASN A 56 31.05 33.01 27.95
CA ASN A 56 31.24 31.89 27.05
C ASN A 56 30.47 30.64 27.52
N THR A 57 30.50 30.30 28.83
CA THR A 57 29.70 29.18 29.34
C THR A 57 28.20 29.38 29.18
N LYS A 58 27.72 30.62 29.32
CA LYS A 58 26.32 30.95 29.13
C LYS A 58 25.93 30.82 27.66
N ASP A 59 26.70 31.42 26.76
CA ASP A 59 26.47 31.37 25.32
C ASP A 59 26.47 29.93 24.80
N ASN A 60 27.42 29.10 25.28
CA ASN A 60 27.45 27.67 24.95
C ASN A 60 26.19 26.93 25.43
N MET A 61 25.67 27.25 26.62
CA MET A 61 24.45 26.63 27.13
C MET A 61 23.21 27.06 26.33
N ASP A 62 23.14 28.34 25.96
CA ASP A 62 22.06 28.88 25.15
C ASP A 62 22.09 28.25 23.74
N GLU A 63 23.27 28.06 23.14
CA GLU A 63 23.45 27.34 21.87
C GLU A 63 22.97 25.89 21.97
N ILE A 64 23.42 25.15 22.99
CA ILE A 64 23.02 23.75 23.21
C ILE A 64 21.49 23.65 23.36
N SER A 65 20.88 24.51 24.17
CA SER A 65 19.43 24.51 24.37
C SER A 65 18.69 24.81 23.08
N SER A 66 19.16 25.79 22.30
CA SER A 66 18.58 26.15 21.00
C SER A 66 18.65 24.99 20.01
N LEU A 67 19.79 24.31 19.92
CA LEU A 67 19.96 23.16 19.04
C LEU A 67 19.06 21.99 19.43
N LEU A 68 18.94 21.68 20.72
CA LEU A 68 18.07 20.62 21.23
C LEU A 68 16.59 20.89 20.96
N GLN A 69 16.17 22.16 21.04
CA GLN A 69 14.80 22.58 20.73
C GLN A 69 14.57 22.76 19.22
N GLY A 70 15.63 22.80 18.43
CA GLY A 70 15.57 22.95 16.99
C GLY A 70 14.90 21.76 16.30
N ASP A 71 14.33 22.01 15.14
CA ASP A 71 13.57 21.02 14.37
C ASP A 71 14.43 19.84 13.86
N LEU A 72 15.75 20.04 13.75
CA LEU A 72 16.67 19.00 13.27
C LEU A 72 16.80 17.86 14.28
N LEU A 73 17.05 18.17 15.55
CA LEU A 73 17.26 17.17 16.61
C LEU A 73 15.95 16.64 17.21
N SER A 74 14.89 17.45 17.23
CA SER A 74 13.55 17.02 17.65
C SER A 74 12.81 16.20 16.60
N GLU A 75 13.40 16.08 15.40
CA GLU A 75 12.83 15.42 14.24
C GLU A 75 11.39 15.88 13.89
N ASN A 76 11.08 17.16 14.10
CA ASN A 76 9.73 17.70 13.93
C ASN A 76 9.11 17.31 12.55
N PRO A 77 7.95 16.61 12.52
CA PRO A 77 7.29 16.20 11.27
C PRO A 77 6.68 17.38 10.49
N GLU A 78 6.45 18.53 11.15
CA GLU A 78 5.90 19.72 10.50
C GLU A 78 6.85 20.33 9.47
N GLN A 79 8.15 20.01 9.53
CA GLN A 79 9.14 20.38 8.52
C GLN A 79 8.76 19.87 7.12
N ALA A 80 7.97 18.80 7.04
CA ALA A 80 7.54 18.22 5.78
C ALA A 80 6.31 18.94 5.18
N VAL A 81 5.69 19.88 5.89
CA VAL A 81 4.48 20.58 5.42
C VAL A 81 4.82 21.61 4.36
N SER A 82 4.20 21.49 3.18
CA SER A 82 4.43 22.43 2.09
C SER A 82 3.60 23.70 2.25
N SER A 83 4.23 24.86 2.06
CA SER A 83 3.54 26.16 1.98
C SER A 83 2.57 26.25 0.78
N PHE A 84 2.76 25.41 -0.26
CA PHE A 84 1.92 25.39 -1.45
C PHE A 84 0.62 24.57 -1.27
N GLY A 85 0.37 24.02 -0.08
CA GLY A 85 -0.90 23.43 0.28
C GLY A 85 -0.78 22.16 1.12
N ARG A 86 -1.82 21.89 1.92
CA ARG A 86 -1.87 20.79 2.90
C ARG A 86 -1.75 19.37 2.31
N HIS A 87 -2.04 19.21 1.03
CA HIS A 87 -1.95 17.93 0.33
C HIS A 87 -0.54 17.64 -0.22
N ARG A 88 0.38 18.62 -0.14
CA ARG A 88 1.75 18.49 -0.62
C ARG A 88 2.71 18.37 0.54
N VAL A 89 3.68 17.49 0.35
CA VAL A 89 4.74 17.24 1.31
C VAL A 89 6.06 17.63 0.66
N ILE A 90 6.92 18.26 1.44
CA ILE A 90 8.30 18.56 1.06
C ILE A 90 9.08 17.25 1.08
N THR A 91 9.44 16.76 -0.11
CA THR A 91 9.89 15.37 -0.31
C THR A 91 11.21 15.06 0.39
N ASP A 92 12.13 16.02 0.46
CA ASP A 92 13.43 15.92 1.14
C ASP A 92 13.31 15.88 2.67
N ARG A 93 12.20 16.40 3.22
CA ARG A 93 11.96 16.49 4.67
C ARG A 93 10.95 15.47 5.18
N TRP A 94 10.50 14.57 4.33
CA TRP A 94 9.47 13.60 4.67
C TRP A 94 10.04 12.46 5.52
N LYS A 95 9.48 12.26 6.72
CA LYS A 95 9.93 11.25 7.71
C LYS A 95 8.94 10.09 7.89
N GLY A 96 7.96 9.97 7.00
CA GLY A 96 6.92 8.93 7.05
C GLY A 96 5.53 9.47 7.35
N MET A 97 4.58 8.55 7.54
CA MET A 97 3.18 8.87 7.82
C MET A 97 2.94 9.07 9.32
N ASN A 98 1.98 9.93 9.67
CA ASN A 98 1.56 10.08 11.06
C ASN A 98 0.86 8.80 11.55
N GLN A 99 0.90 8.56 12.86
CA GLN A 99 0.24 7.44 13.51
C GLN A 99 -1.26 7.39 13.19
N ASP A 100 -1.93 8.53 13.17
CA ASP A 100 -3.37 8.59 12.84
C ASP A 100 -3.66 8.14 11.42
N GLN A 101 -2.78 8.50 10.46
CA GLN A 101 -2.90 8.05 9.07
C GLN A 101 -2.69 6.54 8.97
N LEU A 102 -1.69 6.01 9.68
CA LEU A 102 -1.44 4.57 9.74
C LEU A 102 -2.63 3.83 10.38
N MET A 103 -3.25 4.38 11.42
CA MET A 103 -4.45 3.80 12.03
C MET A 103 -5.64 3.81 11.08
N ALA A 104 -5.86 4.89 10.34
CA ALA A 104 -6.91 4.97 9.33
C ALA A 104 -6.73 3.93 8.21
N ILE A 105 -5.48 3.69 7.79
CA ILE A 105 -5.14 2.63 6.83
C ILE A 105 -5.48 1.26 7.42
N ARG A 106 -5.03 0.96 8.65
CA ARG A 106 -5.33 -0.32 9.31
C ARG A 106 -6.82 -0.56 9.48
N TYR A 107 -7.56 0.47 9.86
CA TYR A 107 -9.02 0.41 9.95
C TYR A 107 -9.65 0.09 8.59
N SER A 108 -9.22 0.77 7.53
CA SER A 108 -9.71 0.52 6.17
C SER A 108 -9.40 -0.91 5.70
N GLN A 109 -8.22 -1.44 6.02
CA GLN A 109 -7.84 -2.83 5.73
C GLN A 109 -8.75 -3.82 6.47
N GLN A 110 -9.07 -3.55 7.74
CA GLN A 110 -9.99 -4.39 8.51
C GLN A 110 -11.39 -4.41 7.86
N GLN A 111 -11.89 -3.25 7.42
CA GLN A 111 -13.17 -3.17 6.70
C GLN A 111 -13.14 -3.95 5.39
N GLN A 112 -12.04 -3.88 4.62
CA GLN A 112 -11.87 -4.65 3.40
C GLN A 112 -11.91 -6.17 3.64
N VAL A 113 -11.30 -6.64 4.74
CA VAL A 113 -11.36 -8.07 5.12
C VAL A 113 -12.79 -8.49 5.43
N LEU A 114 -13.53 -7.70 6.20
CA LEU A 114 -14.92 -7.99 6.53
C LEU A 114 -15.81 -8.01 5.28
N GLU A 115 -15.66 -7.03 4.38
CA GLU A 115 -16.42 -6.99 3.13
C GLU A 115 -16.11 -8.20 2.25
N LYS A 116 -14.84 -8.59 2.15
CA LYS A 116 -14.43 -9.78 1.38
C LYS A 116 -15.03 -11.06 1.95
N LEU A 117 -15.12 -11.18 3.28
CA LEU A 117 -15.78 -12.30 3.92
C LEU A 117 -17.28 -12.32 3.63
N ARG A 118 -17.94 -11.15 3.65
CA ARG A 118 -19.37 -11.03 3.29
C ARG A 118 -19.63 -11.47 1.85
N LEU A 119 -18.83 -10.98 0.90
CA LEU A 119 -18.96 -11.34 -0.51
C LEU A 119 -18.74 -12.85 -0.74
N LYS A 120 -17.78 -13.46 -0.05
CA LYS A 120 -17.56 -14.91 -0.13
C LYS A 120 -18.73 -15.72 0.42
N GLU A 121 -19.41 -15.23 1.45
CA GLU A 121 -20.63 -15.84 1.97
C GLU A 121 -21.79 -15.72 0.96
N GLU A 122 -21.95 -14.55 0.35
CA GLU A 122 -22.97 -14.31 -0.69
C GLU A 122 -22.74 -15.19 -1.92
N GLU A 123 -21.49 -15.30 -2.39
CA GLU A 123 -21.09 -16.17 -3.49
C GLU A 123 -21.43 -17.65 -3.19
N ARG A 124 -21.05 -18.14 -2.01
CA ARG A 124 -21.39 -19.51 -1.59
C ARG A 124 -22.90 -19.78 -1.59
N ARG A 125 -23.72 -18.81 -1.18
CA ARG A 125 -25.18 -18.95 -1.21
C ARG A 125 -25.69 -19.02 -2.64
N ARG A 126 -25.20 -18.15 -3.52
CA ARG A 126 -25.57 -18.11 -4.92
C ARG A 126 -25.20 -19.42 -5.63
N ASP A 127 -24.01 -19.94 -5.39
CA ASP A 127 -23.56 -21.22 -5.97
C ASP A 127 -24.44 -22.37 -5.49
N ALA A 128 -24.76 -22.42 -4.18
CA ALA A 128 -25.64 -23.43 -3.63
C ALA A 128 -27.06 -23.36 -4.22
N GLU A 129 -27.59 -22.16 -4.46
CA GLU A 129 -28.88 -21.96 -5.13
C GLU A 129 -28.83 -22.42 -6.59
N TRP A 130 -27.75 -22.10 -7.30
CA TRP A 130 -27.53 -22.52 -8.69
C TRP A 130 -27.43 -24.04 -8.81
N ASP A 131 -26.68 -24.69 -7.92
CA ASP A 131 -26.55 -26.15 -7.86
C ASP A 131 -27.91 -26.80 -7.59
N ARG A 132 -28.68 -26.24 -6.64
CA ARG A 132 -30.03 -26.72 -6.34
C ARG A 132 -30.93 -26.64 -7.56
N GLN A 133 -30.93 -25.51 -8.27
CA GLN A 133 -31.73 -25.33 -9.49
C GLN A 133 -31.29 -26.30 -10.59
N SER A 134 -29.98 -26.48 -10.76
CA SER A 134 -29.40 -27.40 -11.74
C SER A 134 -29.82 -28.84 -11.48
N ILE A 135 -29.77 -29.30 -10.22
CA ILE A 135 -30.22 -30.64 -9.82
C ILE A 135 -31.72 -30.81 -10.06
N GLN A 136 -32.54 -29.80 -9.73
CA GLN A 136 -33.99 -29.85 -9.96
C GLN A 136 -34.32 -29.91 -11.45
N ALA A 137 -33.65 -29.11 -12.28
CA ALA A 137 -33.79 -29.13 -13.73
C ALA A 137 -33.40 -30.50 -14.31
N ALA A 138 -32.26 -31.06 -13.91
CA ALA A 138 -31.82 -32.39 -14.34
C ALA A 138 -32.85 -33.48 -13.97
N ARG A 139 -33.40 -33.43 -12.74
CA ARG A 139 -34.47 -34.36 -12.32
C ARG A 139 -35.73 -34.21 -13.18
N ALA A 140 -36.16 -32.99 -13.46
CA ALA A 140 -37.31 -32.73 -14.32
C ALA A 140 -37.08 -33.27 -15.75
N GLN A 141 -35.89 -33.07 -16.31
CA GLN A 141 -35.53 -33.60 -17.63
C GLN A 141 -35.61 -35.13 -17.66
N LEU A 142 -35.06 -35.82 -16.65
CA LEU A 142 -35.14 -37.29 -16.57
C LEU A 142 -36.59 -37.80 -16.54
N VAL A 143 -37.50 -37.09 -15.86
CA VAL A 143 -38.93 -37.45 -15.83
C VAL A 143 -39.57 -37.25 -17.20
N LEU A 144 -39.26 -36.14 -17.88
CA LEU A 144 -39.76 -35.85 -19.23
C LEU A 144 -39.24 -36.88 -20.25
N GLU A 145 -37.95 -37.21 -20.22
CA GLU A 145 -37.35 -38.23 -21.08
C GLU A 145 -38.03 -39.60 -20.88
N ARG A 146 -38.26 -40.01 -19.63
CA ARG A 146 -38.95 -41.26 -19.34
C ARG A 146 -40.37 -41.28 -19.90
N ARG A 147 -41.11 -40.19 -19.75
CA ARG A 147 -42.47 -40.05 -20.33
C ARG A 147 -42.42 -40.11 -21.85
N GLN A 148 -41.46 -39.43 -22.48
CA GLN A 148 -41.28 -39.45 -23.92
C GLN A 148 -40.95 -40.87 -24.43
N GLN A 149 -40.10 -41.61 -23.71
CA GLN A 149 -39.78 -43.00 -24.04
C GLN A 149 -41.00 -43.91 -23.95
N GLN A 150 -41.85 -43.75 -22.93
CA GLN A 150 -43.11 -44.50 -22.81
C GLN A 150 -44.05 -44.22 -23.99
N GLN A 151 -44.29 -42.95 -24.30
CA GLN A 151 -45.10 -42.56 -25.47
C GLN A 151 -44.53 -43.08 -26.80
N ASN A 152 -43.20 -43.08 -26.93
CA ASN A 152 -42.54 -43.64 -28.12
C ASN A 152 -42.77 -45.15 -28.24
N ARG A 153 -42.76 -45.89 -27.12
CA ARG A 153 -43.06 -47.33 -27.11
C ARG A 153 -44.51 -47.60 -27.48
N GLU A 154 -45.45 -46.82 -26.95
CA GLU A 154 -46.88 -46.92 -27.30
C GLU A 154 -47.12 -46.63 -28.78
N ARG A 155 -46.54 -45.55 -29.31
CA ARG A 155 -46.62 -45.22 -30.75
C ARG A 155 -46.04 -46.32 -31.63
N ARG A 156 -44.89 -46.91 -31.25
CA ARG A 156 -44.31 -48.04 -31.99
C ARG A 156 -45.23 -49.25 -32.00
N ARG A 157 -45.80 -49.64 -30.85
CA ARG A 157 -46.77 -50.74 -30.78
C ARG A 157 -48.00 -50.50 -31.66
N ALA A 158 -48.53 -49.28 -31.64
CA ALA A 158 -49.66 -48.92 -32.50
C ALA A 158 -49.31 -49.02 -33.99
N LEU A 159 -48.13 -48.54 -34.39
CA LEU A 159 -47.64 -48.68 -35.76
C LEU A 159 -47.43 -50.15 -36.15
N ASP A 160 -46.86 -50.96 -35.27
CA ASP A 160 -46.64 -52.39 -35.50
C ASP A 160 -47.97 -53.14 -35.72
N ASN A 161 -49.02 -52.80 -34.94
CA ASN A 161 -50.35 -53.37 -35.12
C ASN A 161 -50.97 -52.99 -36.46
N ILE A 162 -50.93 -51.69 -36.84
CA ILE A 162 -51.45 -51.21 -38.14
C ILE A 162 -50.68 -51.89 -39.28
N ASN A 163 -49.35 -51.97 -39.19
CA ASN A 163 -48.53 -52.65 -40.20
C ASN A 163 -48.89 -54.14 -40.33
N ALA A 164 -49.21 -54.81 -39.23
CA ALA A 164 -49.65 -56.21 -39.25
C ALA A 164 -51.01 -56.39 -39.95
N GLU A 165 -51.97 -55.49 -39.67
CA GLU A 165 -53.28 -55.46 -40.36
C GLU A 165 -53.12 -55.21 -41.86
N LEU A 166 -52.38 -54.15 -42.22
CA LEU A 166 -52.09 -53.80 -43.62
C LEU A 166 -51.39 -54.95 -44.35
N SER A 167 -50.46 -55.65 -43.68
CA SER A 167 -49.78 -56.83 -44.25
C SER A 167 -50.75 -57.99 -44.51
N ARG A 168 -51.71 -58.24 -43.62
CA ARG A 168 -52.74 -59.27 -43.82
C ARG A 168 -53.66 -58.91 -44.99
N GLU A 169 -54.13 -57.67 -45.04
CA GLU A 169 -54.96 -57.15 -46.14
C GLU A 169 -54.22 -57.22 -47.48
N GLN A 170 -52.95 -56.83 -47.50
CA GLN A 170 -52.14 -56.92 -48.72
C GLN A 170 -51.95 -58.37 -49.16
N LYS A 171 -51.71 -59.30 -48.21
CA LYS A 171 -51.62 -60.74 -48.51
C LYS A 171 -52.93 -61.29 -49.06
N SER A 172 -54.08 -60.99 -48.45
CA SER A 172 -55.39 -61.47 -48.93
C SER A 172 -55.72 -60.89 -50.31
N LYS A 173 -55.46 -59.59 -50.53
CA LYS A 173 -55.62 -58.96 -51.84
C LYS A 173 -54.72 -59.59 -52.91
N ASN A 174 -53.46 -59.91 -52.55
CA ASN A 174 -52.54 -60.57 -53.48
C ASN A 174 -52.98 -61.99 -53.83
N VAL A 175 -53.56 -62.74 -52.87
CA VAL A 175 -54.14 -64.06 -53.13
C VAL A 175 -55.34 -63.93 -54.08
N TYR A 176 -56.29 -63.04 -53.77
CA TYR A 176 -57.45 -62.76 -54.64
C TYR A 176 -57.03 -62.37 -56.07
N LEU A 177 -56.05 -61.47 -56.21
CA LEU A 177 -55.56 -61.05 -57.52
C LEU A 177 -54.96 -62.23 -58.30
N LYS A 178 -54.22 -63.12 -57.66
CA LYS A 178 -53.63 -64.30 -58.31
C LYS A 178 -54.68 -65.35 -58.70
N GLU A 179 -55.64 -65.61 -57.82
CA GLU A 179 -56.58 -66.72 -57.97
C GLU A 179 -57.80 -66.36 -58.81
N GLU A 180 -58.34 -65.14 -58.66
CA GLU A 180 -59.58 -64.74 -59.31
C GLU A 180 -59.34 -63.76 -60.47
N ALA A 181 -58.51 -62.73 -60.28
CA ALA A 181 -58.37 -61.66 -61.28
C ALA A 181 -57.37 -61.98 -62.41
N TYR A 182 -56.25 -62.65 -62.08
CA TYR A 182 -55.19 -63.01 -63.04
C TYR A 182 -55.32 -64.45 -63.55
N SER A 183 -56.31 -65.19 -63.07
CA SER A 183 -56.61 -66.52 -63.58
C SER A 183 -57.43 -66.41 -64.86
N ASN A 184 -56.75 -66.51 -65.99
CA ASN A 184 -57.39 -66.43 -67.31
C ASN A 184 -57.88 -67.81 -67.72
N PHE A 185 -59.15 -68.11 -67.45
CA PHE A 185 -59.82 -69.28 -68.00
C PHE A 185 -60.59 -68.88 -69.27
N PRO A 186 -60.44 -69.61 -70.38
CA PRO A 186 -61.18 -69.31 -71.59
C PRO A 186 -62.69 -69.43 -71.36
N THR A 187 -63.43 -68.37 -71.66
CA THR A 187 -64.89 -68.33 -71.53
C THR A 187 -65.54 -69.42 -72.39
N GLY A 188 -66.70 -69.96 -72.01
CA GLY A 188 -67.41 -70.97 -72.83
C GLY A 188 -67.62 -70.56 -74.30
N GLN A 189 -67.73 -69.25 -74.56
CA GLN A 189 -67.75 -68.67 -75.91
C GLN A 189 -66.48 -68.94 -76.73
N TYR A 190 -65.30 -69.02 -76.10
CA TYR A 190 -64.04 -69.36 -76.76
C TYR A 190 -64.08 -70.78 -77.34
N TYR A 191 -64.55 -71.76 -76.55
CA TYR A 191 -64.64 -73.15 -77.03
C TYR A 191 -65.70 -73.34 -78.11
N ALA A 192 -66.77 -72.54 -78.09
CA ALA A 192 -67.81 -72.54 -79.13
C ALA A 192 -67.34 -71.98 -80.48
N GLN A 193 -66.14 -71.40 -80.59
CA GLN A 193 -65.56 -70.94 -81.86
C GLN A 193 -64.98 -72.08 -82.70
N PHE A 194 -64.71 -73.25 -82.10
CA PHE A 194 -64.09 -74.38 -82.79
C PHE A 194 -65.17 -75.38 -83.27
N ASN A 195 -64.99 -75.96 -84.46
CA ASN A 195 -65.94 -76.88 -85.14
C ASN A 195 -67.27 -76.29 -85.61
N THR A 196 -67.37 -74.97 -85.83
CA THR A 196 -68.61 -74.31 -86.30
C THR A 196 -68.82 -74.37 -87.82
N THR A 197 -67.81 -74.79 -88.59
CA THR A 197 -67.90 -74.90 -90.05
C THR A 197 -67.45 -76.29 -90.50
N SER A 198 -68.32 -77.03 -91.17
CA SER A 198 -67.95 -78.29 -91.83
C SER A 198 -67.25 -77.96 -93.14
N ARG A 199 -66.04 -78.47 -93.33
CA ARG A 199 -65.23 -78.28 -94.54
C ARG A 199 -65.71 -79.17 -95.68
#